data_AF-A0A2E7DGD7-F1
#
_entry.id   AF-A0A2E7DGD7-F1
#
_cell.length_a   1.000
_cell.length_b   1.000
_cell.length_c   1.000
_cell.angle_alpha   90.00
_cell.angle_beta   90.00
_cell.angle_gamma   90.00
#
_symmetry.space_group_name_H-M   'P 1'
#
loop_
_entity.id
_entity.type
_entity.pdbx_description
1 polymer ?
#
loop_
_entity_poly.entity_id
_entity_poly.type
_entity_poly.pdbx_seq_one_letter_code
_entity_poly.pdbx_strand_id
1 'polypeptide(L)'
;MASSLGERVAGRRLLILGGTAEAVELADSLSAVKGVEIVFSLAGITRNPRRPMGEVRTGGFGGAVGLAKYLKAERIATVFDAT
;
A
#
# COMPACT_ATOMS: atom_id res chain seq x y z
N MET A 1 -15.33 11.65 8.97
CA MET A 1 -14.83 11.57 7.57
C MET A 1 -13.93 10.36 7.32
N ALA A 2 -13.17 9.83 8.30
CA ALA A 2 -12.40 8.59 8.15
C ALA A 2 -13.26 7.32 7.91
N SER A 3 -14.55 7.35 8.29
CA SER A 3 -15.47 6.23 8.14
C SER A 3 -15.74 5.81 6.68
N SER A 4 -15.87 6.76 5.75
CA SER A 4 -16.22 6.45 4.36
C SER A 4 -15.07 5.81 3.57
N LEU A 5 -13.82 6.11 3.91
CA LEU A 5 -12.67 5.45 3.28
C LEU A 5 -12.57 4.00 3.73
N GLY A 6 -12.69 3.75 5.05
CA GLY A 6 -12.69 2.41 5.63
C GLY A 6 -13.76 1.51 5.02
N GLU A 7 -14.99 2.01 4.86
CA GLU A 7 -16.09 1.27 4.19
C GLU A 7 -15.77 0.95 2.73
N ARG A 8 -15.14 1.89 2.00
CA ARG A 8 -14.74 1.68 0.61
C ARG A 8 -13.59 0.70 0.43
N VAL A 9 -12.83 0.38 1.48
CA VAL A 9 -11.70 -0.54 1.38
C VAL A 9 -11.90 -1.85 2.15
N ALA A 10 -12.91 -1.95 3.00
CA ALA A 10 -13.19 -3.16 3.77
C ALA A 10 -13.28 -4.41 2.88
N GLY A 11 -12.59 -5.47 3.28
CA GLY A 11 -12.54 -6.73 2.53
C GLY A 11 -11.70 -6.70 1.25
N ARG A 12 -10.80 -5.73 1.10
CA ARG A 12 -9.98 -5.55 -0.12
C ARG A 12 -8.49 -5.55 0.17
N ARG A 13 -7.71 -5.94 -0.84
CA ARG A 13 -6.24 -5.86 -0.85
C ARG A 13 -5.80 -4.56 -1.49
N LEU A 14 -4.94 -3.82 -0.81
CA LEU A 14 -4.53 -2.47 -1.16
C LEU A 14 -3.02 -2.42 -1.41
N LEU A 15 -2.60 -1.58 -2.35
CA LEU A 15 -1.21 -1.23 -2.56
C LEU A 15 -0.98 0.22 -2.14
N ILE A 16 -0.02 0.46 -1.26
CA ILE A 16 0.46 1.81 -0.93
C ILE A 16 1.85 1.96 -1.53
N LEU A 17 1.99 2.89 -2.48
CA LEU A 17 3.29 3.32 -2.97
C LEU A 17 3.84 4.31 -1.95
N GLY A 18 4.95 3.94 -1.31
CA GLY A 18 5.44 4.63 -0.13
C GLY A 18 6.93 4.94 -0.16
N GLY A 19 7.40 5.49 0.96
CA GLY A 19 8.73 6.07 1.11
C GLY A 19 8.73 7.31 2.02
N THR A 20 7.54 7.88 2.24
CA THR A 20 7.26 9.04 3.09
C THR A 20 6.72 8.64 4.47
N ALA A 21 6.68 9.57 5.42
CA ALA A 21 6.10 9.32 6.74
C ALA A 21 4.58 9.19 6.67
N GLU A 22 3.96 9.99 5.80
CA GLU A 22 2.53 10.05 5.50
C GLU A 22 2.03 8.72 4.94
N ALA A 23 2.81 8.08 4.05
CA ALA A 23 2.48 6.75 3.55
C ALA A 23 2.42 5.71 4.67
N VAL A 24 3.34 5.80 5.64
CA VAL A 24 3.37 4.89 6.79
C VAL A 24 2.17 5.14 7.71
N GLU A 25 1.86 6.39 8.01
CA GLU A 25 0.67 6.76 8.82
C GLU A 25 -0.64 6.30 8.17
N LEU A 26 -0.73 6.41 6.84
CA LEU A 26 -1.86 5.89 6.08
C LEU A 26 -1.96 4.37 6.18
N ALA A 27 -0.84 3.65 6.04
CA ALA A 27 -0.80 2.20 6.16
C ALA A 27 -1.24 1.75 7.56
N ASP A 28 -0.71 2.38 8.62
CA ASP A 28 -1.07 2.07 10.00
C ASP A 28 -2.56 2.34 10.26
N SER A 29 -3.09 3.47 9.78
CA SER A 29 -4.51 3.82 9.92
C SER A 29 -5.44 2.83 9.22
N LEU A 30 -5.09 2.40 8.00
CA LEU A 30 -5.88 1.46 7.23
C LEU A 30 -5.77 0.01 7.75
N SER A 31 -4.66 -0.33 8.40
CA SER A 31 -4.46 -1.67 8.98
C SER A 31 -5.45 -2.00 10.11
N ALA A 32 -6.03 -0.96 10.74
CA ALA A 32 -7.09 -1.10 11.74
C ALA A 32 -8.46 -1.45 11.13
N VAL A 33 -8.64 -1.36 9.81
CA VAL A 33 -9.91 -1.67 9.13
C VAL A 33 -10.01 -3.19 8.92
N LYS A 34 -11.08 -3.79 9.45
CA LYS A 34 -11.30 -5.23 9.39
C LYS A 34 -11.35 -5.74 7.94
N GLY A 35 -10.57 -6.78 7.65
CA GLY A 35 -10.54 -7.45 6.36
C GLY A 35 -9.79 -6.69 5.27
N VAL A 36 -9.07 -5.63 5.62
CA VAL A 36 -8.14 -4.96 4.70
C VAL A 36 -6.79 -5.66 4.75
N GLU A 37 -6.27 -6.01 3.57
CA GLU A 37 -4.90 -6.49 3.41
C GLU A 37 -4.06 -5.38 2.77
N ILE A 38 -2.95 -5.02 3.39
CA ILE A 38 -2.08 -3.93 2.90
C ILE A 38 -0.77 -4.51 2.41
N VAL A 39 -0.40 -4.13 1.19
CA VAL A 39 0.95 -4.25 0.67
C VAL A 39 1.57 -2.86 0.60
N PHE A 40 2.63 -2.64 1.36
CA PHE A 40 3.40 -1.40 1.35
C PHE A 40 4.61 -1.54 0.42
N SER A 41 4.76 -0.62 -0.53
CA SER A 41 5.78 -0.70 -1.57
C SER A 41 6.84 0.39 -1.43
N LEU A 42 8.08 -0.02 -1.17
CA LEU A 42 9.24 0.85 -1.07
C LEU A 42 10.07 0.82 -2.36
N ALA A 43 10.29 1.97 -2.99
CA ALA A 43 11.17 2.09 -4.15
C ALA A 43 12.66 1.84 -3.82
N GLY A 44 13.03 1.87 -2.54
CA GLY A 44 14.40 1.60 -2.06
C GLY A 44 15.28 2.84 -1.84
N ILE A 45 14.72 4.04 -1.89
CA ILE A 45 15.46 5.31 -1.72
C ILE A 45 15.77 5.59 -0.23
N THR A 46 14.87 5.21 0.67
CA THR A 46 14.99 5.48 2.11
C THR A 46 15.89 4.45 2.79
N ARG A 47 16.96 4.90 3.47
CA ARG A 47 17.97 4.04 4.12
C ARG A 47 17.46 3.29 5.36
N ASN A 48 16.42 3.79 6.04
CA ASN A 48 15.86 3.18 7.26
C ASN A 48 14.35 3.49 7.41
N PRO A 49 13.50 3.03 6.46
CA PRO A 49 12.08 3.36 6.49
C PRO A 49 11.42 2.69 7.70
N ARG A 50 10.60 3.46 8.43
CA ARG A 50 9.65 2.88 9.39
C ARG A 50 8.80 1.88 8.63
N ARG A 51 8.83 0.61 9.05
CA ARG A 51 8.06 -0.43 8.39
C ARG A 51 6.65 -0.44 9.00
N PRO A 52 5.60 -0.19 8.20
CA PRO A 52 4.24 -0.33 8.69
C PRO A 52 3.94 -1.80 8.99
N MET A 53 2.86 -2.02 9.73
CA MET A 53 2.33 -3.36 9.95
C MET A 53 1.82 -3.96 8.63
N GLY A 54 2.15 -5.22 8.35
CA GLY A 54 1.68 -5.94 7.17
C GLY A 54 2.79 -6.29 6.17
N GLU A 55 2.38 -6.58 4.93
CA GLU A 55 3.29 -7.02 3.88
C GLU A 55 4.08 -5.84 3.31
N VAL A 56 5.40 -5.98 3.21
CA VAL A 56 6.27 -4.94 2.63
C VAL A 56 7.02 -5.52 1.44
N ARG A 57 6.88 -4.88 0.27
CA ARG A 57 7.67 -5.15 -0.92
C ARG A 57 8.71 -4.06 -1.15
N THR A 58 9.86 -4.44 -1.69
CA THR A 58 10.94 -3.52 -2.05
C THR A 58 11.32 -3.66 -3.52
N GLY A 59 11.77 -2.56 -4.12
CA GLY A 59 12.20 -2.49 -5.52
C GLY A 59 11.10 -2.06 -6.47
N GLY A 60 11.50 -1.70 -7.69
CA GLY A 60 10.60 -1.23 -8.74
C GLY A 60 9.61 -2.31 -9.22
N PHE A 61 8.61 -1.89 -9.98
CA PHE A 61 7.67 -2.81 -10.64
C PHE A 61 8.09 -3.20 -12.06
N GLY A 62 9.12 -2.56 -12.64
CA GLY A 62 9.46 -2.72 -14.06
C GLY A 62 8.62 -1.83 -14.99
N GLY A 63 8.37 -0.58 -14.58
CA GLY A 63 7.55 0.39 -15.32
C GLY A 63 6.04 0.12 -15.22
N ALA A 64 5.25 0.86 -16.01
CA ALA A 64 3.78 0.79 -15.96
C ALA A 64 3.23 -0.60 -16.30
N VAL A 65 3.83 -1.30 -17.27
CA VAL A 65 3.43 -2.67 -17.65
C VAL A 65 3.67 -3.64 -16.49
N GLY A 66 4.81 -3.53 -15.82
CA GLY A 66 5.12 -4.37 -14.68
C GLY A 66 4.23 -4.08 -13.48
N LEU A 67 3.90 -2.80 -13.22
CA LEU A 67 2.90 -2.42 -12.21
C LEU A 67 1.52 -3.02 -12.55
N ALA A 68 1.05 -2.89 -13.79
CA ALA A 68 -0.24 -3.45 -14.20
C ALA A 68 -0.30 -4.98 -14.03
N LYS A 69 0.78 -5.69 -14.37
CA LYS A 69 0.88 -7.14 -14.13
C LYS A 69 0.81 -7.48 -12.64
N TYR A 70 1.55 -6.73 -11.83
CA TYR A 70 1.55 -6.89 -10.37
C TYR A 70 0.16 -6.69 -9.78
N LEU A 71 -0.51 -5.58 -10.11
CA LEU A 71 -1.86 -5.26 -9.61
C LEU A 71 -2.85 -6.39 -9.92
N LYS A 72 -2.78 -6.96 -11.13
CA LYS A 72 -3.63 -8.08 -11.54
C LYS A 72 -3.29 -9.38 -10.82
N ALA A 73 -2.01 -9.73 -10.73
CA ALA A 73 -1.56 -10.97 -10.09
C ALA A 73 -1.92 -11.00 -8.59
N GLU A 74 -1.69 -9.89 -7.90
CA GLU A 74 -1.94 -9.74 -6.47
C GLU A 74 -3.39 -9.35 -6.14
N ARG A 75 -4.27 -9.21 -7.15
CA ARG A 75 -5.67 -8.82 -6.97
C ARG A 75 -5.81 -7.52 -6.15
N ILE A 76 -4.93 -6.55 -6.41
CA ILE A 76 -4.99 -5.23 -5.77
C ILE A 76 -6.23 -4.48 -6.26
N ALA A 77 -7.08 -4.08 -5.33
CA ALA A 77 -8.31 -3.36 -5.62
C ALA A 77 -8.12 -1.84 -5.71
N THR A 78 -7.20 -1.30 -4.90
CA THR A 78 -6.94 0.14 -4.82
C THR A 78 -5.45 0.39 -4.67
N VAL A 79 -4.95 1.38 -5.40
CA VAL A 79 -3.59 1.92 -5.23
C VAL A 79 -3.70 3.28 -4.58
N PHE A 80 -2.92 3.50 -3.52
CA PHE A 80 -2.67 4.80 -2.94
C PHE A 80 -1.26 5.23 -3.35
N ASP A 81 -1.17 6.34 -4.06
CA ASP A 81 0.11 6.97 -4.36
C ASP A 81 0.44 7.98 -3.26
N ALA A 82 1.46 7.67 -2.47
CA ALA A 82 1.91 8.47 -1.34
C ALA A 82 3.45 8.61 -1.36
N THR A 83 4.07 8.57 -2.55
CA THR A 83 5.51 8.75 -2.76
C THR A 83 5.97 10.19 -2.65
#